data_AF-A0AB37UD40-F1
#
_entry.id   AF-A0AB37UD40-F1
#
_cell.length_a   1.000
_cell.length_b   1.000
_cell.length_c   1.000
_cell.angle_alpha   90.00
_cell.angle_beta   90.00
_cell.angle_gamma   90.00
#
_symmetry.space_group_name_H-M   'P 1'
#
loop_
_entity.id
_entity.type
_entity.pdbx_description
1 polymer ?
#
loop_
_entity_poly.entity_id
_entity_poly.type
_entity_poly.pdbx_seq_one_letter_code
_entity_poly.pdbx_strand_id
1 'polypeptide(L)'
;MAQILIRWRLNEVMARYGIRAKELAAEMDISPSAISNLRKRSMPRLTEETLNNLCKALNKLSHERTLITPGELIEYIPEPENPNSKLVNDDEPQVNTAQAKLKQNSNSIDFTASGKCQDTFFLLSIVSELPDSA
;
A
#
# COMPACT_ATOMS: atom_id res chain seq x y z
N MET A 1 4.95 0.61 16.67
CA MET A 1 5.06 0.26 15.24
C MET A 1 5.08 1.58 14.48
N ALA A 2 6.04 1.79 13.60
CA ALA A 2 6.23 3.09 12.92
C ALA A 2 4.93 3.49 12.19
N GLN A 3 4.41 4.66 12.52
CA GLN A 3 3.20 5.15 11.86
C GLN A 3 3.58 5.76 10.52
N ILE A 4 2.78 5.48 9.51
CA ILE A 4 2.97 6.03 8.17
C ILE A 4 2.41 7.44 8.18
N LEU A 5 3.30 8.43 8.29
CA LEU A 5 2.97 9.86 8.29
C LEU A 5 2.40 10.34 6.94
N ILE A 6 2.75 9.67 5.84
CA ILE A 6 2.35 10.07 4.48
C ILE A 6 1.69 8.90 3.75
N ARG A 7 0.40 9.04 3.44
CA ARG A 7 -0.41 8.07 2.69
C ARG A 7 -0.40 8.40 1.20
N TRP A 8 -0.13 7.37 0.40
CA TRP A 8 -0.25 7.44 -1.06
C TRP A 8 -1.65 7.03 -1.51
N ARG A 9 -2.28 7.85 -2.36
CA ARG A 9 -3.71 7.78 -2.70
C ARG A 9 -4.00 7.60 -4.19
N LEU A 10 -3.00 7.26 -5.00
CA LEU A 10 -3.21 7.11 -6.45
C LEU A 10 -4.34 6.14 -6.79
N ASN A 11 -4.45 5.01 -6.09
CA ASN A 11 -5.51 4.04 -6.36
C ASN A 11 -6.92 4.63 -6.11
N GLU A 12 -7.05 5.45 -5.07
CA GLU A 12 -8.32 6.13 -4.74
C GLU A 12 -8.65 7.20 -5.77
N VAL A 13 -7.66 7.98 -6.17
CA VAL A 13 -7.80 9.01 -7.22
C VAL A 13 -8.22 8.36 -8.54
N MET A 14 -7.53 7.32 -8.99
CA MET A 14 -7.90 6.60 -10.22
C MET A 14 -9.32 6.04 -10.16
N ALA A 15 -9.73 5.47 -9.03
CA ALA A 15 -11.08 4.94 -8.86
C ALA A 15 -12.14 6.05 -8.88
N ARG A 16 -11.86 7.20 -8.24
CA ARG A 16 -12.76 8.36 -8.19
C ARG A 16 -13.03 8.92 -9.60
N TYR A 17 -11.98 9.07 -10.40
CA TYR A 17 -12.08 9.62 -11.76
C TYR A 17 -12.37 8.56 -12.84
N GLY A 18 -12.57 7.29 -12.46
CA GLY A 18 -12.84 6.20 -13.41
C GLY A 18 -11.69 5.85 -14.35
N ILE A 19 -10.44 6.14 -13.96
CA ILE A 19 -9.25 5.95 -14.80
C ILE A 19 -8.77 4.51 -14.72
N ARG A 20 -8.64 3.83 -15.87
CA ARG A 20 -8.14 2.46 -15.92
C ARG A 20 -6.62 2.43 -15.93
N ALA A 21 -6.04 1.47 -15.21
CA ALA A 21 -4.58 1.30 -15.16
C ALA A 21 -3.93 1.05 -16.52
N LYS A 22 -4.64 0.37 -17.43
CA LYS A 22 -4.17 0.12 -18.80
C LYS A 22 -4.08 1.41 -19.61
N GLU A 23 -5.04 2.33 -19.44
CA GLU A 23 -5.06 3.61 -20.15
C GLU A 23 -3.99 4.55 -19.61
N LEU A 24 -3.82 4.59 -18.28
CA LEU A 24 -2.76 5.37 -17.65
C LEU A 24 -1.37 4.90 -18.08
N ALA A 25 -1.17 3.58 -18.19
CA ALA A 25 0.08 3.00 -18.69
C ALA A 25 0.38 3.43 -20.13
N ALA A 26 -0.63 3.39 -21.00
CA ALA A 26 -0.50 3.81 -22.39
C ALA A 26 -0.23 5.32 -22.53
N GLU A 27 -0.89 6.14 -21.72
CA GLU A 27 -0.71 7.59 -21.76
C GLU A 27 0.66 8.04 -21.23
N MET A 28 1.21 7.33 -20.24
CA MET A 28 2.53 7.61 -19.68
C MET A 28 3.67 6.90 -20.42
N ASP A 29 3.38 6.08 -21.42
CA ASP A 29 4.34 5.22 -22.13
C ASP A 29 5.18 4.32 -21.19
N ILE A 30 4.54 3.74 -20.17
CA ILE A 30 5.19 2.83 -19.21
C ILE A 30 4.46 1.50 -19.13
N SER A 31 5.15 0.48 -18.63
CA SER A 31 4.58 -0.86 -18.51
C SER A 31 3.37 -0.89 -17.54
N PRO A 32 2.35 -1.72 -17.80
CA PRO A 32 1.23 -1.91 -16.88
C PRO A 32 1.66 -2.41 -15.48
N SER A 33 2.78 -3.13 -15.41
CA SER A 33 3.39 -3.59 -14.16
C SER A 33 3.92 -2.41 -13.34
N ALA A 34 4.53 -1.40 -13.99
CA ALA A 34 4.96 -0.18 -13.32
C ALA A 34 3.79 0.58 -12.68
N ILE A 35 2.67 0.74 -13.40
CA ILE A 35 1.44 1.33 -12.85
C ILE A 35 0.88 0.49 -11.68
N SER A 36 0.92 -0.83 -11.79
CA SER A 36 0.46 -1.72 -10.71
C SER A 36 1.29 -1.55 -9.44
N ASN A 37 2.61 -1.37 -9.57
CA ASN A 37 3.48 -1.02 -8.44
C ASN A 37 3.21 0.39 -7.91
N LEU A 38 2.96 1.35 -8.80
CA LEU A 38 2.64 2.74 -8.46
C LEU A 38 1.33 2.83 -7.65
N ARG A 39 0.36 1.94 -7.88
CA ARG A 39 -0.94 1.92 -7.16
C ARG A 39 -0.87 1.34 -5.74
N LYS A 40 0.27 0.75 -5.34
CA LYS A 40 0.45 0.19 -3.99
C LYS A 40 0.31 1.28 -2.93
N ARG A 41 -0.07 0.90 -1.71
CA ARG A 41 -0.32 1.85 -0.61
C ARG A 41 0.94 2.59 -0.12
N SER A 42 2.12 2.05 -0.40
CA SER A 42 3.42 2.66 -0.08
C SER A 42 3.82 3.68 -1.13
N MET A 43 4.27 4.86 -0.69
CA MET A 43 4.78 5.91 -1.58
C MET A 43 6.03 5.42 -2.35
N PRO A 44 6.00 5.41 -3.70
CA PRO A 44 7.15 5.03 -4.50
C PRO A 44 8.21 6.16 -4.56
N ARG A 45 9.43 5.81 -4.97
CA ARG A 45 10.47 6.80 -5.28
C ARG A 45 10.14 7.45 -6.63
N LEU A 46 9.79 8.73 -6.63
CA LEU A 46 9.40 9.48 -7.81
C LEU A 46 10.33 10.67 -8.03
N THR A 47 10.65 10.94 -9.29
CA THR A 47 11.29 12.20 -9.72
C THR A 47 10.23 13.26 -10.01
N GLU A 48 10.65 14.53 -10.04
CA GLU A 48 9.79 15.66 -10.41
C GLU A 48 9.12 15.46 -11.79
N GLU A 49 9.89 14.97 -12.76
CA GLU A 49 9.40 14.69 -14.11
C GLU A 49 8.32 13.60 -14.11
N THR A 50 8.56 12.51 -13.39
CA THR A 50 7.61 11.39 -13.30
C THR A 50 6.30 11.83 -12.64
N LEU A 51 6.39 12.64 -11.58
CA LEU A 51 5.22 13.17 -10.88
C LEU A 51 4.43 14.14 -11.78
N ASN A 52 5.11 15.01 -12.51
CA ASN A 52 4.49 15.93 -13.47
C ASN A 52 3.77 15.16 -14.59
N ASN A 53 4.43 14.16 -15.19
CA ASN A 53 3.86 13.34 -16.25
C ASN A 53 2.65 12.54 -15.75
N LEU A 54 2.73 12.01 -14.52
CA LEU A 54 1.59 11.35 -13.87
C LEU A 54 0.40 12.30 -13.74
N CYS A 55 0.61 13.52 -13.23
CA CYS A 55 -0.47 14.49 -13.09
C CYS A 55 -1.06 14.89 -14.44
N LYS A 56 -0.23 15.10 -15.48
CA LYS A 56 -0.69 15.40 -16.84
C LYS A 56 -1.54 14.27 -17.42
N ALA A 57 -1.06 13.03 -17.31
CA ALA A 57 -1.76 11.85 -17.81
C ALA A 57 -3.12 11.66 -17.09
N LEU A 58 -3.15 11.81 -15.77
CA LEU A 58 -4.38 11.73 -14.99
C LEU A 58 -5.41 12.79 -15.41
N ASN A 59 -4.97 14.04 -15.60
CA ASN A 59 -5.85 15.13 -16.02
C ASN A 59 -6.37 14.96 -17.45
N LYS A 60 -5.57 14.36 -18.34
CA LYS A 60 -6.00 14.09 -19.72
C LYS A 60 -7.04 12.96 -19.80
N LEU A 61 -6.92 11.96 -18.92
CA LEU A 61 -7.83 10.81 -18.85
C LEU A 61 -9.08 11.09 -18.00
N SER A 62 -9.02 12.08 -17.11
CA SER A 62 -10.17 12.51 -16.32
C SER A 62 -11.19 13.20 -17.23
N HIS A 63 -12.46 12.79 -17.12
CA HIS A 63 -13.57 13.42 -17.81
C HIS A 63 -14.21 14.54 -16.97
N GLU A 64 -13.74 14.74 -15.73
CA GLU A 64 -14.24 15.78 -14.84
C GLU A 64 -13.61 17.14 -15.14
N ARG A 65 -14.33 18.22 -14.79
CA ARG A 65 -13.80 19.59 -14.87
C ARG A 65 -12.78 19.92 -13.77
N THR A 66 -12.52 18.99 -12.85
CA THR A 66 -11.66 19.20 -11.69
C THR A 66 -10.23 18.80 -12.01
N LEU A 67 -9.29 19.70 -11.74
CA LEU A 67 -7.86 19.45 -11.97
C LEU A 67 -7.25 18.62 -10.83
N ILE A 68 -6.66 17.48 -11.18
CA ILE A 68 -5.95 16.59 -10.27
C ILE A 68 -4.58 17.21 -9.99
N THR A 69 -4.35 17.59 -8.73
CA THR A 69 -3.08 18.15 -8.25
C THR A 69 -2.27 17.07 -7.52
N PRO A 70 -0.94 17.23 -7.39
CA PRO A 70 -0.13 16.30 -6.61
C PRO A 70 -0.56 16.20 -5.14
N GLY A 71 -1.24 17.23 -4.59
CA GLY A 71 -1.81 17.19 -3.25
C GLY A 71 -2.96 16.18 -3.09
N GLU A 72 -3.68 15.84 -4.16
CA GLU A 72 -4.71 14.79 -4.10
C GLU A 72 -4.11 13.39 -4.02
N LEU A 73 -2.86 13.22 -4.48
CA LEU A 73 -2.17 11.93 -4.50
C LEU A 73 -1.54 11.59 -3.15
N ILE A 74 -1.32 12.59 -2.29
CA ILE A 74 -0.55 12.48 -1.06
C ILE A 74 -1.35 13.07 0.09
N GLU A 75 -1.48 12.34 1.18
CA GLU A 75 -2.15 12.83 2.39
C GLU A 75 -1.25 12.66 3.61
N TYR A 76 -1.11 13.71 4.40
CA TYR A 76 -0.42 13.67 5.68
C TYR A 76 -1.40 13.26 6.78
N ILE A 77 -1.05 12.21 7.53
CA ILE A 77 -1.83 11.74 8.68
C ILE A 77 -0.95 11.96 9.91
N PRO A 78 -1.21 12.98 10.74
CA PRO A 78 -0.45 13.20 11.96
C PRO A 78 -0.64 12.02 12.90
N GLU A 79 0.43 11.62 13.58
CA GLU A 79 0.30 10.67 14.67
C GLU A 79 -0.56 11.30 15.78
N PRO A 80 -1.55 10.58 16.32
CA PRO A 80 -2.18 11.04 17.54
C PRO A 80 -1.11 11.03 18.63
N GLU A 81 -0.76 12.22 19.15
CA GLU A 81 0.13 12.31 20.31
C GLU A 81 -0.45 11.43 21.41
N ASN A 82 0.25 10.35 21.75
CA ASN A 82 -0.15 9.48 22.83
C ASN A 82 0.00 10.30 24.12
N PRO A 83 -1.07 10.69 24.83
CA PRO A 83 -1.00 11.67 25.93
C PRO A 83 -0.20 11.17 27.15
N ASN A 84 0.44 9.99 27.06
CA ASN A 84 1.12 9.32 28.16
C ASN A 84 2.67 9.43 28.12
N SER A 85 3.25 10.29 27.26
CA SER A 85 4.71 10.45 27.15
C SER A 85 5.30 11.65 27.90
N LYS A 86 4.51 12.45 28.62
CA LYS A 86 4.99 13.59 29.41
C LYS A 86 4.85 13.36 30.92
N LEU A 87 5.60 12.43 31.49
CA LEU A 87 5.98 12.44 32.92
C LEU A 87 7.27 11.63 33.11
N VAL A 88 8.41 12.19 32.73
CA VAL A 88 9.67 11.92 33.44
C VAL A 88 10.27 13.29 33.69
N ASN A 89 9.99 13.81 34.88
CA ASN A 89 10.69 14.98 35.40
C ASN A 89 12.14 14.57 35.67
N ASP A 90 13.07 15.43 35.26
CA ASP A 90 14.49 15.34 35.55
C ASP A 90 14.71 15.47 37.07
N ASP A 91 15.07 14.36 37.73
CA ASP A 91 15.79 14.33 39.00
C ASP A 91 16.47 12.96 39.16
N GLU A 92 17.77 12.88 38.83
CA GLU A 92 18.69 11.89 39.42
C GLU A 92 18.96 12.29 40.89
N PRO A 93 19.48 11.44 41.82
CA PRO A 93 19.83 10.02 41.73
C PRO A 93 19.32 9.17 42.93
N GLN A 94 19.38 7.82 42.82
CA GLN A 94 19.97 6.91 43.84
C GLN A 94 19.75 5.40 43.57
N VAL A 95 20.88 4.67 43.42
CA VAL A 95 21.35 3.54 44.24
C VAL A 95 20.47 2.26 44.40
N ASN A 96 20.99 1.18 43.79
CA ASN A 96 21.06 -0.24 44.19
C ASN A 96 19.79 -0.99 44.66
N THR A 97 19.51 -2.16 44.06
CA THR A 97 19.74 -3.50 44.69
C THR A 97 19.34 -4.62 43.72
N ALA A 98 20.19 -5.65 43.67
CA ALA A 98 20.08 -6.85 42.85
C ALA A 98 18.83 -7.69 43.14
N GLN A 99 18.23 -8.27 42.08
CA GLN A 99 17.53 -9.55 42.17
C GLN A 99 17.80 -10.40 40.93
N ALA A 100 18.44 -11.53 41.17
CA ALA A 100 18.68 -12.61 40.23
C ALA A 100 17.38 -13.38 39.90
N LYS A 101 17.25 -13.87 38.67
CA LYS A 101 16.54 -15.13 38.38
C LYS A 101 16.94 -15.73 37.02
N LEU A 102 17.53 -16.91 37.09
CA LEU A 102 17.58 -17.93 36.04
C LEU A 102 16.17 -18.40 35.65
N LYS A 103 15.98 -18.71 34.36
CA LYS A 103 15.42 -19.97 33.80
C LYS A 103 15.23 -19.77 32.29
N GLN A 104 16.06 -20.39 31.43
CA GLN A 104 15.80 -21.69 30.82
C GLN A 104 14.35 -21.86 30.34
N ASN A 105 14.11 -21.83 29.03
CA ASN A 105 13.42 -22.94 28.40
C ASN A 105 13.69 -22.99 26.88
N SER A 106 14.09 -24.20 26.48
CA SER A 106 14.17 -24.75 25.13
C SER A 106 12.82 -24.71 24.39
N ASN A 107 12.87 -24.56 23.06
CA ASN A 107 12.57 -25.68 22.18
C ASN A 107 12.94 -25.35 20.74
N SER A 108 13.93 -26.12 20.27
CA SER A 108 14.14 -26.47 18.88
C SER A 108 12.86 -27.10 18.33
N ILE A 109 12.47 -26.70 17.12
CA ILE A 109 12.00 -27.64 16.10
C ILE A 109 12.48 -27.15 14.73
N ASP A 110 13.46 -27.86 14.20
CA ASP A 110 13.70 -27.95 12.77
C ASP A 110 12.47 -28.57 12.09
N PHE A 111 11.97 -27.95 11.03
CA PHE A 111 11.18 -28.66 10.05
C PHE A 111 11.68 -28.32 8.64
N THR A 112 12.59 -29.18 8.20
CA THR A 112 12.91 -29.39 6.80
C THR A 112 11.72 -30.08 6.12
N ALA A 113 11.23 -29.55 4.99
CA ALA A 113 10.74 -30.36 3.87
C ALA A 113 10.30 -29.50 2.68
N SER A 114 10.99 -29.74 1.57
CA SER A 114 10.53 -29.66 0.19
C SER A 114 9.09 -30.16 -0.01
N GLY A 115 8.30 -29.48 -0.85
CA GLY A 115 7.03 -30.02 -1.35
C GLY A 115 6.19 -29.01 -2.14
N LYS A 116 6.13 -29.20 -3.46
CA LYS A 116 5.15 -28.55 -4.36
C LYS A 116 3.74 -28.88 -3.86
N CYS A 117 2.87 -27.89 -3.75
CA CYS A 117 1.43 -28.13 -3.67
C CYS A 117 0.73 -27.35 -4.79
N GLN A 118 0.49 -28.05 -5.90
CA GLN A 118 -0.55 -27.71 -6.84
C GLN A 118 -1.84 -28.34 -6.31
N ASP A 119 -2.89 -27.55 -6.16
CA ASP A 119 -4.27 -28.05 -6.20
C ASP A 119 -5.14 -26.86 -6.63
N THR A 120 -5.55 -26.76 -7.90
CA THR A 120 -6.74 -27.43 -8.46
C THR A 120 -7.93 -27.48 -7.53
N PHE A 121 -8.76 -26.43 -7.57
CA PHE A 121 -10.20 -26.62 -7.52
C PHE A 121 -10.85 -25.95 -8.73
N PHE A 122 -11.16 -26.83 -9.69
CA PHE A 122 -12.24 -26.66 -10.63
C PHE A 122 -13.56 -26.52 -9.86
N LEU A 123 -14.34 -25.50 -10.21
CA LEU A 123 -15.78 -25.67 -10.36
C LEU A 123 -16.18 -25.14 -11.75
N LEU A 124 -16.28 -26.10 -12.69
CA LEU A 124 -17.29 -26.16 -13.75
C LEU A 124 -18.68 -25.80 -13.17
N SER A 125 -19.63 -25.16 -13.85
CA SER A 125 -20.13 -25.28 -15.23
C SER A 125 -21.05 -24.07 -15.49
N ILE A 126 -20.96 -23.33 -16.61
CA ILE A 126 -21.54 -23.57 -17.96
C ILE A 126 -23.01 -23.08 -18.11
N VAL A 127 -23.13 -22.04 -18.95
CA VAL A 127 -24.09 -21.78 -20.06
C VAL A 127 -25.58 -21.52 -19.81
N SER A 128 -26.02 -20.35 -20.30
CA SER A 128 -27.24 -20.13 -21.11
C SER A 128 -26.93 -18.89 -21.97
N GLU A 129 -26.54 -18.98 -23.24
CA GLU A 129 -27.28 -19.42 -24.45
C GLU A 129 -28.32 -18.38 -24.93
N LEU A 130 -27.89 -17.59 -25.91
CA LEU A 130 -28.60 -16.80 -26.95
C LEU A 130 -27.65 -16.89 -28.17
N PRO A 131 -28.07 -16.86 -29.46
CA PRO A 131 -29.26 -16.17 -30.00
C PRO A 131 -29.96 -16.84 -31.22
N ASP A 132 -30.92 -16.08 -31.79
CA ASP A 132 -31.43 -16.03 -33.17
C ASP A 132 -32.38 -17.11 -33.71
N SER A 133 -33.63 -16.72 -34.05
CA SER A 133 -34.14 -16.71 -35.45
C SER A 133 -35.61 -16.22 -35.56
N ALA A 134 -35.89 -15.63 -36.74
CA ALA A 134 -37.17 -15.31 -37.40
C ALA A 134 -37.83 -13.95 -37.15
#